data_AF-M1DB37-F1
#
_entry.id   AF-M1DB37-F1
#
_cell.length_a   1.000
_cell.length_b   1.000
_cell.length_c   1.000
_cell.angle_alpha   90.00
_cell.angle_beta   90.00
_cell.angle_gamma   90.00
#
_symmetry.space_group_name_H-M   'P 1'
#
loop_
_entity.id
_entity.type
_entity.pdbx_description
1 polymer ?
#
loop_
_entity_poly.entity_id
_entity_poly.type
_entity_poly.pdbx_seq_one_letter_code
_entity_poly.pdbx_strand_id
1 'polypeptide(L)'
;MTAQANMDVVVPVNLNVGTMSSKLRGFTRINPPKFHGSKVEEDPQEFIDEVYKVLMIIGVTPVEKMEFSTYQLKDVSQVWFNQWKEGRVVDAGPLDWEKFKVAFLDRSNSMMNVPKGDILFHLIFEKKEKFVVSKKSGVSCNGTTDSPKVGPQTCNDPENDRVKLESHM
;
A
#
# COMPACT_ATOMS: atom_id res chain seq x y z
N MET A 1 54.39 21.62 -39.54
CA MET A 1 53.68 21.63 -38.24
C MET A 1 52.21 21.42 -38.54
N THR A 2 51.69 20.21 -38.33
CA THR A 2 50.29 19.86 -38.60
C THR A 2 49.54 19.77 -37.28
N ALA A 3 48.43 20.52 -37.20
CA ALA A 3 47.58 20.63 -36.02
C ALA A 3 46.88 19.30 -35.71
N GLN A 4 46.97 18.86 -34.46
CA GLN A 4 46.24 17.69 -33.96
C GLN A 4 44.88 18.16 -33.43
N ALA A 5 43.82 17.68 -34.06
CA ALA A 5 42.45 17.91 -33.59
C ALA A 5 42.22 17.16 -32.28
N ASN A 6 41.87 17.90 -31.23
CA ASN A 6 41.39 17.34 -29.98
C ASN A 6 40.03 16.67 -30.23
N MET A 7 40.02 15.35 -30.30
CA MET A 7 38.80 14.57 -30.17
C MET A 7 38.42 14.60 -28.70
N ASP A 8 37.47 15.46 -28.35
CA ASP A 8 36.77 15.38 -27.08
C ASP A 8 36.02 14.04 -27.09
N VAL A 9 36.62 13.02 -26.48
CA VAL A 9 35.95 11.75 -26.20
C VAL A 9 34.94 12.05 -25.11
N VAL A 10 33.77 12.54 -25.52
CA VAL A 10 32.57 12.53 -24.68
C VAL A 10 32.25 11.06 -24.46
N VAL A 11 32.84 10.49 -23.42
CA VAL A 11 32.40 9.22 -22.84
C VAL A 11 30.92 9.45 -22.53
N PRO A 12 29.97 8.71 -23.14
CA PRO A 12 28.61 8.75 -22.68
C PRO A 12 28.63 8.15 -21.27
N VAL A 13 28.65 9.02 -20.26
CA VAL A 13 28.44 8.61 -18.88
C VAL A 13 27.08 7.93 -18.88
N ASN A 14 27.07 6.62 -18.69
CA ASN A 14 25.87 5.82 -18.71
C ASN A 14 25.01 6.25 -17.51
N LEU A 15 24.16 7.26 -17.73
CA LEU A 15 23.29 7.93 -16.77
C LEU A 15 22.27 6.99 -16.09
N ASN A 16 22.29 5.68 -16.38
CA ASN A 16 21.44 4.71 -15.69
C ASN A 16 21.96 4.30 -14.31
N VAL A 17 23.23 4.54 -13.98
CA VAL A 17 23.79 4.22 -12.66
C VAL A 17 23.20 5.18 -11.61
N GLY A 18 22.14 4.74 -10.92
CA GLY A 18 21.52 5.47 -9.81
C GLY A 18 20.03 5.81 -9.95
N THR A 19 19.39 5.52 -11.09
CA THR A 19 17.94 5.74 -11.24
C THR A 19 17.12 4.71 -10.46
N MET A 20 15.92 5.09 -10.01
CA MET A 20 15.01 4.16 -9.31
C MET A 20 14.70 2.91 -10.16
N SER A 21 14.60 3.06 -11.48
CA SER A 21 14.38 1.95 -12.41
C SER A 21 15.57 0.97 -12.45
N SER A 22 16.82 1.46 -12.45
CA SER A 22 17.99 0.58 -12.43
C SER A 22 18.15 -0.12 -11.09
N LYS A 23 17.87 0.58 -9.98
CA LYS A 23 17.80 -0.02 -8.63
C LYS A 23 16.72 -1.10 -8.55
N LEU A 24 15.51 -0.84 -9.04
CA LEU A 24 14.40 -1.81 -9.05
C LEU A 24 14.74 -3.05 -9.90
N ARG A 25 15.38 -2.85 -11.06
CA ARG A 25 15.90 -3.95 -11.88
C ARG A 25 16.95 -4.78 -11.12
N GLY A 26 17.82 -4.15 -10.33
CA GLY A 26 18.75 -4.85 -9.45
C GLY A 26 18.03 -5.67 -8.38
N PHE A 27 17.04 -5.06 -7.74
CA PHE A 27 16.22 -5.70 -6.70
C PHE A 27 15.49 -6.94 -7.22
N THR A 28 14.82 -6.85 -8.37
CA THR A 28 14.08 -7.99 -8.93
C THR A 28 15.00 -9.12 -9.39
N ARG A 29 16.23 -8.82 -9.83
CA ARG A 29 17.23 -9.83 -10.23
C ARG A 29 17.75 -10.67 -9.05
N ILE A 30 17.80 -10.09 -7.86
CA ILE A 30 18.24 -10.78 -6.64
C ILE A 30 17.12 -11.69 -6.09
N ASN A 31 15.88 -11.54 -6.60
CA ASN A 31 14.71 -12.32 -6.20
C ASN A 31 14.49 -12.34 -4.67
N PRO A 32 14.28 -11.17 -4.05
CA PRO A 32 14.03 -11.06 -2.61
C PRO A 32 12.75 -11.81 -2.22
N PRO A 33 12.59 -12.16 -0.92
CA PRO A 33 11.43 -12.89 -0.46
C PRO A 33 10.15 -12.08 -0.67
N LYS A 34 9.04 -12.80 -0.82
CA LYS A 34 7.69 -12.26 -0.86
C LYS A 34 7.01 -12.53 0.47
N PHE A 35 6.08 -11.66 0.85
CA PHE A 35 5.29 -11.82 2.06
C PHE A 35 3.81 -11.71 1.70
N HIS A 36 3.02 -12.73 2.07
CA HIS A 36 1.59 -12.80 1.75
C HIS A 36 0.75 -12.34 2.95
N GLY A 37 1.24 -12.58 4.17
CA GLY A 37 0.56 -12.26 5.43
C GLY A 37 -0.59 -13.22 5.77
N SER A 38 -0.75 -14.29 4.99
CA SER A 38 -1.76 -15.33 5.17
C SER A 38 -1.18 -16.71 5.49
N LYS A 39 0.14 -16.88 5.33
CA LYS A 39 0.83 -18.15 5.51
C LYS A 39 1.37 -18.24 6.93
N VAL A 40 1.26 -19.42 7.55
CA VAL A 40 1.64 -19.63 8.96
C VAL A 40 3.16 -19.71 9.13
N GLU A 41 3.86 -20.11 8.09
CA GLU A 41 5.31 -20.24 8.03
C GLU A 41 6.04 -18.92 7.75
N GLU A 42 5.31 -17.85 7.40
CA GLU A 42 5.91 -16.55 7.14
C GLU A 42 6.27 -15.84 8.45
N ASP A 43 7.54 -15.51 8.63
CA ASP A 43 8.00 -14.64 9.71
C ASP A 43 8.12 -13.18 9.20
N PRO A 44 7.33 -12.25 9.76
CA PRO A 44 7.39 -10.83 9.39
C PRO A 44 8.77 -10.20 9.63
N GLN A 45 9.47 -10.61 10.70
CA GLN A 45 10.79 -10.09 11.03
C GLN A 45 11.84 -10.60 10.05
N GLU A 46 11.81 -11.90 9.72
CA GLU A 46 12.70 -12.50 8.72
C GLU A 46 12.54 -11.82 7.35
N PHE A 47 11.30 -11.56 6.94
CA PHE A 47 11.02 -10.81 5.69
C PHE A 47 11.67 -9.43 5.69
N ILE A 48 11.53 -8.65 6.77
CA ILE A 48 12.14 -7.31 6.87
C ILE A 48 13.66 -7.40 6.79
N ASP A 49 14.26 -8.36 7.50
CA ASP A 49 15.72 -8.49 7.58
C ASP A 49 16.31 -8.91 6.22
N GLU A 50 15.71 -9.88 5.53
CA GLU A 50 16.16 -10.34 4.22
C GLU A 50 16.00 -9.28 3.14
N VAL A 51 14.85 -8.60 3.08
CA VAL A 51 14.64 -7.50 2.15
C VAL A 51 15.62 -6.35 2.44
N TYR A 52 15.86 -6.04 3.71
CA TYR A 52 16.80 -4.99 4.10
C TYR A 52 18.24 -5.28 3.65
N LYS A 53 18.71 -6.52 3.78
CA LYS A 53 20.05 -6.93 3.30
C LYS A 53 20.21 -6.66 1.81
N VAL A 54 19.22 -7.03 0.99
CA VAL A 54 19.24 -6.80 -0.46
C VAL A 54 19.24 -5.30 -0.78
N LEU A 55 18.39 -4.53 -0.11
CA LEU A 55 18.29 -3.08 -0.34
C LEU A 55 19.56 -2.33 0.08
N MET A 56 20.27 -2.80 1.10
CA MET A 56 21.57 -2.25 1.48
C MET A 56 22.63 -2.43 0.40
N ILE A 57 22.65 -3.57 -0.29
CA ILE A 57 23.58 -3.83 -1.41
C ILE A 57 23.31 -2.88 -2.60
N ILE A 58 22.04 -2.57 -2.86
CA ILE A 58 21.63 -1.73 -4.00
C ILE A 58 21.88 -0.23 -3.76
N GLY A 59 21.91 0.21 -2.50
CA GLY A 59 22.11 1.62 -2.15
C GLY A 59 20.87 2.49 -2.41
N VAL A 60 19.78 2.20 -1.70
CA VAL A 60 18.49 2.93 -1.78
C VAL A 60 18.27 3.89 -0.60
N THR A 61 17.54 4.97 -0.86
CA THR A 61 17.06 5.93 0.16
C THR A 61 15.98 5.31 1.07
N PRO A 62 15.68 5.89 2.24
CA PRO A 62 14.62 5.37 3.12
C PRO A 62 13.23 5.28 2.48
N VAL A 63 12.89 6.20 1.57
CA VAL A 63 11.61 6.16 0.83
C VAL A 63 11.63 5.01 -0.17
N GLU A 64 12.68 4.91 -0.99
CA GLU A 64 12.85 3.80 -1.95
C GLU A 64 12.85 2.43 -1.23
N LYS A 65 13.46 2.30 -0.04
CA LYS A 65 13.43 1.05 0.74
C LYS A 65 12.01 0.57 1.00
N MET A 66 11.14 1.48 1.41
CA MET A 66 9.73 1.20 1.70
C MET A 66 8.96 0.86 0.42
N GLU A 67 9.17 1.59 -0.66
CA GLU A 67 8.54 1.28 -1.96
C GLU A 67 8.96 -0.10 -2.49
N PHE A 68 10.24 -0.46 -2.39
CA PHE A 68 10.74 -1.74 -2.87
C PHE A 68 10.27 -2.91 -1.99
N SER A 69 10.19 -2.70 -0.67
CA SER A 69 9.69 -3.73 0.24
C SER A 69 8.19 -3.97 0.03
N THR A 70 7.44 -2.90 -0.21
CA THR A 70 5.99 -2.99 -0.46
C THR A 70 5.67 -3.61 -1.83
N TYR A 71 6.60 -3.55 -2.79
CA TYR A 71 6.52 -4.30 -4.04
C TYR A 71 6.51 -5.84 -3.83
N GLN A 72 7.15 -6.33 -2.77
CA GLN A 72 7.19 -7.76 -2.43
C GLN A 72 5.99 -8.25 -1.60
N LEU A 73 5.15 -7.33 -1.11
CA LEU A 73 3.89 -7.68 -0.47
C LEU A 73 2.92 -8.27 -1.49
N LYS A 74 2.17 -9.29 -1.05
CA LYS A 74 1.14 -10.01 -1.81
C LYS A 74 -0.10 -10.22 -0.95
N ASP A 75 -1.21 -10.54 -1.62
CA ASP A 75 -2.48 -10.92 -1.00
C ASP A 75 -2.90 -10.00 0.16
N VAL A 76 -3.06 -10.57 1.36
CA VAL A 76 -3.55 -9.89 2.57
C VAL A 76 -2.65 -8.72 2.96
N SER A 77 -1.33 -8.90 2.85
CA SER A 77 -0.36 -7.85 3.20
C SER A 77 -0.38 -6.66 2.22
N GLN A 78 -0.63 -6.91 0.93
CA GLN A 78 -0.75 -5.84 -0.07
C GLN A 78 -2.03 -5.02 0.16
N VAL A 79 -3.14 -5.70 0.47
CA VAL A 79 -4.42 -5.05 0.80
C VAL A 79 -4.25 -4.17 2.03
N TRP A 80 -3.63 -4.70 3.10
CA TRP A 80 -3.34 -3.93 4.31
C TRP A 80 -2.51 -2.69 4.01
N PHE A 81 -1.43 -2.80 3.25
CA PHE A 81 -0.55 -1.66 2.97
C PHE A 81 -1.29 -0.52 2.25
N ASN A 82 -2.17 -0.86 1.31
CA ASN A 82 -2.99 0.14 0.62
C ASN A 82 -3.97 0.84 1.58
N GLN A 83 -4.62 0.09 2.48
CA GLN A 83 -5.50 0.67 3.49
C GLN A 83 -4.73 1.57 4.48
N TRP A 84 -3.55 1.13 4.93
CA TRP A 84 -2.70 1.89 5.83
C TRP A 84 -2.23 3.21 5.19
N LYS A 85 -1.88 3.20 3.90
CA LYS A 85 -1.56 4.41 3.13
C LYS A 85 -2.75 5.36 2.98
N GLU A 86 -3.93 4.83 2.66
CA GLU A 86 -5.16 5.62 2.44
C GLU A 86 -5.71 6.22 3.74
N GLY A 87 -5.48 5.56 4.89
CA GLY A 87 -5.91 6.04 6.20
C GLY A 87 -5.09 7.21 6.76
N ARG A 88 -4.08 7.70 6.03
CA ARG A 88 -3.26 8.82 6.51
C ARG A 88 -3.98 10.16 6.29
N VAL A 89 -3.80 11.07 7.23
CA VAL A 89 -4.25 12.47 7.07
C VAL A 89 -3.50 13.14 5.91
N VAL A 90 -4.15 14.07 5.23
CA VAL A 90 -3.66 14.71 4.00
C VAL A 90 -2.27 15.33 4.17
N ASP A 91 -1.95 15.82 5.37
CA ASP A 91 -0.67 16.46 5.70
C ASP A 91 0.31 15.56 6.45
N ALA A 92 0.06 14.25 6.50
CA ALA A 92 1.03 13.30 7.03
C ALA A 92 2.22 13.25 6.07
N GLY A 93 3.36 13.79 6.50
CA GLY A 93 4.62 13.82 5.74
C GLY A 93 5.02 12.46 5.12
N PRO A 94 6.10 12.41 4.34
CA PRO A 94 6.42 11.23 3.53
C PRO A 94 6.51 9.94 4.36
N LEU A 95 6.03 8.85 3.77
CA LEU A 95 6.33 7.52 4.28
C LEU A 95 7.79 7.23 4.04
N ASP A 96 8.41 6.59 5.02
CA ASP A 96 9.77 6.10 4.93
C ASP A 96 9.84 4.69 5.52
N TRP A 97 11.02 4.11 5.42
CA TRP A 97 11.34 2.78 5.91
C TRP A 97 10.98 2.55 7.38
N GLU A 98 11.25 3.51 8.26
CA GLU A 98 11.05 3.33 9.71
C GLU A 98 9.56 3.30 10.05
N LYS A 99 8.77 4.21 9.49
CA LYS A 99 7.30 4.20 9.64
C LYS A 99 6.70 2.90 9.12
N PHE A 100 7.19 2.41 7.98
CA PHE A 100 6.74 1.15 7.40
C PHE A 100 7.05 -0.05 8.30
N LYS A 101 8.29 -0.20 8.76
CA LYS A 101 8.69 -1.33 9.63
C LYS A 101 7.82 -1.41 10.88
N VAL A 102 7.64 -0.29 11.58
CA VAL A 102 6.85 -0.25 12.81
C VAL A 102 5.41 -0.67 12.53
N ALA A 103 4.77 -0.08 11.52
CA ALA A 103 3.39 -0.41 11.17
C ALA A 103 3.22 -1.84 10.67
N PHE A 104 4.18 -2.35 9.89
CA PHE A 104 4.16 -3.70 9.34
C PHE A 104 4.30 -4.77 10.43
N LEU A 105 5.25 -4.61 11.35
CA LEU A 105 5.46 -5.54 12.45
C LEU A 105 4.31 -5.48 13.47
N ASP A 106 3.83 -4.28 13.81
CA ASP A 106 2.66 -4.11 14.68
C ASP A 106 1.43 -4.81 14.09
N ARG A 107 1.15 -4.59 12.80
CA ARG A 107 0.06 -5.27 12.11
C ARG A 107 0.21 -6.78 12.13
N SER A 108 1.40 -7.29 11.81
CA SER A 108 1.63 -8.73 11.68
C SER A 108 1.51 -9.43 13.03
N ASN A 109 2.06 -8.83 14.09
CA ASN A 109 1.91 -9.31 15.46
C ASN A 109 0.47 -9.24 15.96
N SER A 110 -0.27 -8.19 15.58
CA SER A 110 -1.71 -8.08 15.89
C SER A 110 -2.51 -9.20 15.23
N MET A 111 -2.15 -9.64 14.01
CA MET A 111 -2.77 -10.80 13.36
C MET A 111 -2.38 -12.13 14.01
N MET A 112 -1.15 -12.26 14.52
CA MET A 112 -0.67 -13.50 15.18
C MET A 112 -1.21 -13.70 16.59
N ASN A 113 -1.64 -12.63 17.28
CA ASN A 113 -2.24 -12.69 18.63
C ASN A 113 -3.76 -12.95 18.62
N VAL A 114 -4.35 -13.21 17.47
CA VAL A 114 -5.74 -13.65 17.37
C VAL A 114 -5.79 -15.16 17.59
N PRO A 115 -6.63 -15.69 18.48
CA PRO A 115 -6.78 -17.13 18.64
C PRO A 115 -7.10 -17.78 17.29
N LYS A 116 -6.28 -18.76 16.87
CA LYS A 116 -6.36 -19.46 15.57
C LYS A 116 -7.69 -20.19 15.29
N GLY A 117 -8.68 -20.08 16.17
CA GLY A 117 -10.03 -20.66 16.04
C GLY A 117 -11.13 -19.66 15.68
N ASP A 118 -10.87 -18.35 15.68
CA ASP A 118 -11.92 -17.36 15.41
C ASP A 118 -12.09 -17.14 13.90
N ILE A 119 -12.97 -17.94 13.29
CA ILE A 119 -13.53 -17.74 11.94
C ILE A 119 -14.04 -16.30 11.77
N LEU A 120 -14.40 -15.64 12.88
CA LEU A 120 -14.80 -14.25 12.93
C LEU A 120 -13.69 -13.29 12.47
N PHE A 121 -12.39 -13.60 12.61
CA PHE A 121 -11.33 -12.72 12.12
C PHE A 121 -11.20 -12.75 10.60
N HIS A 122 -11.30 -13.94 9.99
CA HIS A 122 -11.41 -14.07 8.54
C HIS A 122 -12.70 -13.41 8.03
N LEU A 123 -13.84 -13.62 8.69
CA LEU A 123 -15.12 -12.99 8.31
C LEU A 123 -15.15 -11.48 8.53
N ILE A 124 -14.51 -10.93 9.58
CA ILE A 124 -14.40 -9.48 9.82
C ILE A 124 -13.45 -8.87 8.79
N PHE A 125 -12.33 -9.53 8.50
CA PHE A 125 -11.41 -9.07 7.45
C PHE A 125 -12.09 -9.11 6.08
N GLU A 126 -12.77 -10.21 5.73
CA GLU A 126 -13.52 -10.37 4.47
C GLU A 126 -14.77 -9.46 4.39
N LYS A 127 -15.49 -9.22 5.49
CA LYS A 127 -16.60 -8.24 5.53
C LYS A 127 -16.07 -6.81 5.40
N LYS A 128 -14.96 -6.46 6.04
CA LYS A 128 -14.33 -5.15 5.88
C LYS A 128 -13.77 -4.99 4.45
N GLU A 129 -13.24 -6.05 3.85
CA GLU A 129 -12.78 -6.09 2.46
C GLU A 129 -13.93 -5.83 1.48
N LYS A 130 -15.08 -6.53 1.63
CA LYS A 130 -16.29 -6.28 0.83
C LYS A 130 -16.82 -4.85 1.01
N PHE A 131 -16.73 -4.29 2.23
CA PHE A 131 -17.18 -2.93 2.49
C PHE A 131 -16.26 -1.87 1.85
N VAL A 132 -14.94 -2.05 1.93
CA VAL A 132 -13.95 -1.15 1.31
C VAL A 132 -13.98 -1.24 -0.21
N VAL A 133 -14.09 -2.46 -0.77
CA VAL A 133 -14.24 -2.67 -2.23
C VAL A 133 -15.57 -2.11 -2.74
N SER A 134 -16.67 -2.29 -2.02
CA SER A 134 -17.97 -1.73 -2.39
C SER A 134 -17.94 -0.19 -2.47
N LYS A 135 -17.26 0.46 -1.52
CA LYS A 135 -17.07 1.92 -1.51
C LYS A 135 -16.19 2.43 -2.67
N LYS A 136 -15.25 1.62 -3.16
CA LYS A 136 -14.41 1.93 -4.34
C LYS A 136 -15.08 1.63 -5.68
N SER A 137 -16.04 0.69 -5.71
CA SER A 137 -16.65 0.26 -6.97
C SER A 137 -17.53 1.31 -7.61
N GLY A 138 -18.09 2.26 -6.85
CA GLY A 138 -18.69 3.49 -7.37
C GLY A 138 -19.48 3.31 -8.67
N VAL A 139 -20.18 2.18 -8.83
CA VAL A 139 -21.08 1.98 -9.96
C VAL A 139 -22.30 2.78 -9.59
N SER A 140 -22.21 4.07 -9.89
CA SER A 140 -23.36 4.92 -10.06
C SER A 140 -24.16 4.32 -11.21
N CYS A 141 -25.21 3.56 -10.88
CA CYS A 141 -26.25 3.27 -11.84
C CYS A 141 -26.96 4.61 -12.12
N ASN A 142 -26.43 5.35 -13.08
CA ASN A 142 -27.12 6.44 -13.74
C ASN A 142 -28.33 5.83 -14.46
N GLY A 143 -29.51 6.38 -14.16
CA GLY A 143 -30.78 5.87 -14.65
C GLY A 143 -30.94 5.94 -16.16
N THR A 144 -31.70 5.00 -16.70
CA THR A 144 -32.59 5.19 -17.86
C THR A 144 -33.64 4.09 -17.78
N THR A 145 -34.90 4.47 -17.53
CA THR A 145 -36.05 4.27 -18.42
C THR A 145 -37.29 4.88 -17.76
N ASP A 146 -37.81 5.90 -18.44
CA ASP A 146 -39.21 6.28 -18.58
C ASP A 146 -40.02 6.77 -17.36
N SER A 147 -40.22 8.08 -17.37
CA SER A 147 -41.27 8.87 -16.68
C SER A 147 -42.71 8.32 -16.91
N PRO A 148 -43.77 8.75 -16.18
CA PRO A 148 -43.88 10.07 -15.53
C PRO A 148 -44.59 10.17 -14.14
N LYS A 149 -44.33 11.31 -13.47
CA LYS A 149 -45.15 12.03 -12.46
C LYS A 149 -45.11 11.58 -10.99
N VAL A 150 -44.47 12.37 -10.11
CA VAL A 150 -45.04 13.44 -9.25
C VAL A 150 -44.08 13.72 -8.07
N GLY A 151 -43.70 14.99 -7.88
CA GLY A 151 -43.24 15.54 -6.59
C GLY A 151 -41.75 15.96 -6.53
N PRO A 152 -41.40 17.12 -5.93
CA PRO A 152 -40.01 17.48 -5.72
C PRO A 152 -39.40 16.58 -4.63
N GLN A 153 -38.42 15.76 -5.00
CA GLN A 153 -37.58 15.05 -4.03
C GLN A 153 -36.61 16.03 -3.39
N THR A 154 -36.82 16.33 -2.11
CA THR A 154 -35.80 16.97 -1.27
C THR A 154 -34.68 15.97 -1.02
N CYS A 155 -33.48 16.29 -1.51
CA CYS A 155 -32.27 15.56 -1.16
C CYS A 155 -32.03 15.72 0.35
N ASN A 156 -32.15 14.65 1.13
CA ASN A 156 -31.72 14.66 2.52
C ASN A 156 -30.21 14.41 2.57
N ASP A 157 -29.46 15.41 3.02
CA ASP A 157 -28.06 15.29 3.48
C ASP A 157 -27.99 14.28 4.64
N PRO A 158 -27.09 13.27 4.61
CA PRO A 158 -26.86 12.40 5.74
C PRO A 158 -25.86 13.05 6.70
N GLU A 159 -26.25 14.16 7.32
CA GLU A 159 -25.49 14.77 8.42
C GLU A 159 -26.42 15.27 9.53
N ASN A 160 -27.33 14.41 10.02
CA ASN A 160 -28.06 14.69 11.26
C ASN A 160 -28.63 13.47 12.02
N ASP A 161 -27.92 12.34 12.08
CA ASP A 161 -28.30 11.19 12.94
C ASP A 161 -27.34 10.98 14.11
N ARG A 162 -26.84 12.08 14.69
CA ARG A 162 -26.01 12.04 15.90
C ARG A 162 -26.52 12.93 17.03
N VAL A 163 -27.83 13.01 17.27
CA VAL A 163 -28.37 13.40 18.59
C VAL A 163 -29.79 12.82 18.79
N LYS A 164 -29.91 11.53 19.14
CA LYS A 164 -31.11 11.04 19.86
C LYS A 164 -30.89 9.70 20.53
N LEU A 165 -30.04 9.67 21.55
CA LEU A 165 -30.06 8.56 22.51
C LEU A 165 -29.86 9.05 23.95
N GLU A 166 -30.60 10.09 24.33
CA GLU A 166 -30.96 10.33 25.73
C GLU A 166 -32.38 10.90 25.74
N SER A 167 -33.36 10.08 26.14
CA SER A 167 -34.57 10.45 26.90
C SER A 167 -35.63 9.34 26.75
N HIS A 168 -35.97 8.70 27.89
CA HIS A 168 -36.95 7.61 28.11
C HIS A 168 -36.47 6.22 27.66
N MET A 169 -36.23 5.23 28.53
CA MET A 169 -36.80 4.87 29.83
C MET A 169 -35.78 4.09 30.66
#